data_AF-A0A453KH56-F1
#
_entry.id   AF-A0A453KH56-F1
#
_cell.length_a   1.000
_cell.length_b   1.000
_cell.length_c   1.000
_cell.angle_alpha   90.00
_cell.angle_beta   90.00
_cell.angle_gamma   90.00
#
_symmetry.space_group_name_H-M   'P 1'
#
loop_
_entity.id
_entity.type
_entity.pdbx_description
1 polymer ?
#
loop_
_entity_poly.entity_id
_entity_poly.type
_entity_poly.pdbx_seq_one_letter_code
_entity_poly.pdbx_strand_id
1 'polypeptide(L)'
;MLFQLVVGNSQDCVPFKGRWNYNNKKLFEPVRIERWAIVNFSARCDMSRISRELINCGRTKGIIIEGPYSLVDEDNQARRCAPIVRVERMFEKVKANLPGPPEFLLCVLPERKNCDIYGPWKKKNLHEMGIVTQCIVPSAKMNDQYFTNVLLKINAKLGGMNSKLALEHSRQIPVINKIPTIILGMDVSHGSPGRSDIPSIAAVVGSRCWPLISRYRASVRTQSPKVEMIDSLFKPLDNGKDDGIIRELLLDFYTTSQQRKPEQIIIFRDGVSESQFSQVLNLEVDQIIKAYQNMGQGPPPKITVIIAQKNHHTKLFQADAPDNVPAGTVVDKGIVHPKQYDFYMCAHAGPIVSLPVYQPNILEIASFQAVCDSTVDCVVICQALFGILNTVELVAGYAYYHQLPNCVSDFSCAVYIWHPKYCEMFAPS
;
A
#
# COMPACT_ATOMS: atom_id res chain seq x y z
N MET A 1 8.79 -15.34 -17.74
CA MET A 1 7.58 -16.09 -17.38
C MET A 1 7.12 -15.86 -15.92
N LEU A 2 7.87 -15.15 -15.07
CA LEU A 2 7.59 -15.02 -13.62
C LEU A 2 6.52 -13.98 -13.22
N PHE A 3 6.11 -13.08 -14.12
CA PHE A 3 5.25 -11.93 -13.77
C PHE A 3 3.88 -11.96 -14.44
N GLN A 4 3.35 -13.15 -14.71
CA GLN A 4 2.01 -13.26 -15.30
C GLN A 4 0.94 -13.05 -14.23
N LEU A 5 -0.01 -12.15 -14.52
CA LEU A 5 -1.17 -11.91 -13.69
C LEU A 5 -2.35 -12.70 -14.20
N VAL A 6 -3.23 -13.09 -13.29
CA VAL A 6 -4.54 -13.65 -13.55
C VAL A 6 -5.57 -12.61 -13.11
N VAL A 7 -6.48 -12.26 -14.02
CA VAL A 7 -7.57 -11.31 -13.78
C VAL A 7 -8.91 -12.03 -13.84
N GLY A 8 -10.03 -11.30 -13.85
CA GLY A 8 -11.38 -11.87 -13.88
C GLY A 8 -11.59 -12.89 -15.01
N ASN A 9 -12.44 -13.87 -14.76
CA ASN A 9 -12.67 -15.03 -15.63
C ASN A 9 -11.41 -15.88 -15.88
N SER A 10 -10.45 -15.88 -14.95
CA SER A 10 -9.17 -16.60 -15.05
C SER A 10 -8.37 -16.25 -16.31
N GLN A 11 -8.52 -15.02 -16.82
CA GLN A 11 -7.79 -14.57 -17.99
C GLN A 11 -6.36 -14.16 -17.62
N ASP A 12 -5.42 -14.51 -18.48
CA ASP A 12 -4.03 -14.11 -18.35
C ASP A 12 -3.83 -12.64 -18.74
N CYS A 13 -3.07 -11.93 -17.92
CA CYS A 13 -2.64 -10.57 -18.15
C CYS A 13 -1.11 -10.54 -18.05
N VAL A 14 -0.45 -10.53 -19.20
CA VAL A 14 1.01 -10.55 -19.31
C VAL A 14 1.52 -9.11 -19.37
N PRO A 15 2.34 -8.67 -18.41
CA PRO A 15 2.98 -7.36 -18.48
C PRO A 15 3.94 -7.28 -19.67
N PHE A 16 3.92 -6.15 -20.37
CA PHE A 16 4.89 -5.82 -21.40
C PHE A 16 5.76 -4.66 -20.93
N LYS A 17 7.08 -4.87 -20.87
CA LYS A 17 8.05 -3.91 -20.31
C LYS A 17 7.59 -3.33 -18.96
N GLY A 18 7.18 -4.22 -18.04
CA GLY A 18 6.72 -3.83 -16.69
C GLY A 18 5.38 -3.09 -16.63
N ARG A 19 4.60 -3.04 -17.72
CA ARG A 19 3.32 -2.34 -17.78
C ARG A 19 2.19 -3.25 -18.24
N TRP A 20 1.00 -3.06 -17.69
CA TRP A 20 -0.24 -3.70 -18.13
C TRP A 20 -1.43 -2.76 -17.91
N ASN A 21 -2.59 -3.11 -18.43
CA ASN A 21 -3.83 -2.37 -18.23
C ASN A 21 -5.04 -3.32 -18.16
N TYR A 22 -6.15 -2.77 -17.68
CA TYR A 22 -7.44 -3.46 -17.58
C TYR A 22 -8.34 -3.20 -18.80
N ASN A 23 -7.78 -2.85 -19.96
CA ASN A 23 -8.59 -2.72 -21.18
C ASN A 23 -9.17 -4.07 -21.54
N ASN A 24 -10.50 -4.13 -21.70
CA ASN A 24 -11.28 -5.34 -21.96
C ASN A 24 -11.08 -6.47 -20.94
N LYS A 25 -10.68 -6.15 -19.70
CA LYS A 25 -10.49 -7.11 -18.61
C LYS A 25 -11.37 -6.78 -17.42
N LYS A 26 -11.81 -7.82 -16.71
CA LYS A 26 -12.54 -7.73 -15.44
C LYS A 26 -11.59 -7.97 -14.25
N LEU A 27 -11.99 -7.54 -13.06
CA LEU A 27 -11.25 -7.79 -11.83
C LEU A 27 -11.39 -9.26 -11.41
N PHE A 28 -10.39 -9.78 -10.69
CA PHE A 28 -10.34 -11.17 -10.25
C PHE A 28 -11.47 -11.52 -9.26
N GLU A 29 -11.62 -10.74 -8.20
CA GLU A 29 -12.71 -10.81 -7.23
C GLU A 29 -13.33 -9.40 -7.10
N PRO A 30 -14.31 -9.05 -7.95
CA PRO A 30 -14.99 -7.77 -7.86
C PRO A 30 -15.97 -7.75 -6.68
N VAL A 31 -16.02 -6.62 -5.98
CA VAL A 31 -17.04 -6.37 -4.95
C VAL A 31 -18.39 -5.98 -5.56
N ARG A 32 -19.45 -6.09 -4.74
CA ARG A 32 -20.76 -5.51 -5.01
C ARG A 32 -20.96 -4.31 -4.09
N ILE A 33 -21.39 -3.19 -4.64
CA ILE A 33 -21.58 -1.92 -3.93
C ILE A 33 -23.05 -1.55 -4.02
N GLU A 34 -23.75 -1.61 -2.89
CA GLU A 34 -25.19 -1.35 -2.82
C GLU A 34 -25.48 -0.05 -2.09
N ARG A 35 -24.93 0.10 -0.87
CA ARG A 35 -25.19 1.25 -0.01
C ARG A 35 -24.04 2.23 -0.03
N TRP A 36 -24.07 3.17 -0.97
CA TRP A 36 -23.05 4.21 -1.07
C TRP A 36 -23.64 5.59 -1.36
N ALA A 37 -22.85 6.63 -1.12
CA ALA A 37 -23.21 8.01 -1.42
C ALA A 37 -22.01 8.79 -1.97
N ILE A 38 -22.33 9.90 -2.65
CA ILE A 38 -21.33 10.89 -3.09
C ILE A 38 -21.46 12.11 -2.20
N VAL A 39 -20.34 12.58 -1.66
CA VAL A 39 -20.25 13.86 -0.95
C VAL A 39 -19.42 14.84 -1.77
N ASN A 40 -19.86 16.09 -1.87
CA ASN A 40 -19.20 17.07 -2.70
C ASN A 40 -18.79 18.34 -1.94
N PHE A 41 -17.48 18.54 -1.83
CA PHE A 41 -16.84 19.76 -1.32
C PHE A 41 -16.34 20.68 -2.45
N SER A 42 -16.49 20.28 -3.71
CA SER A 42 -16.04 21.06 -4.88
C SER A 42 -17.15 21.97 -5.39
N ALA A 43 -16.79 23.21 -5.71
CA ALA A 43 -17.70 24.11 -6.40
C ALA A 43 -17.72 23.75 -7.89
N ARG A 44 -18.92 23.52 -8.46
CA ARG A 44 -19.15 23.16 -9.87
C ARG A 44 -18.71 21.74 -10.24
N CYS A 45 -19.40 20.76 -9.67
CA CYS A 45 -19.21 19.36 -9.99
C CYS A 45 -20.55 18.71 -10.38
N ASP A 46 -20.59 17.99 -11.50
CA ASP A 46 -21.74 17.17 -11.86
C ASP A 46 -21.61 15.77 -11.24
N MET A 47 -22.12 15.64 -10.01
CA MET A 47 -22.13 14.35 -9.29
C MET A 47 -22.93 13.27 -10.02
N SER A 48 -23.97 13.65 -10.77
CA SER A 48 -24.80 12.69 -11.52
C SER A 48 -24.02 12.08 -12.67
N ARG A 49 -23.23 12.89 -13.39
CA ARG A 49 -22.30 12.40 -14.40
C ARG A 49 -21.22 11.51 -13.78
N ILE A 50 -20.56 11.95 -12.70
CA ILE A 50 -19.52 11.15 -12.03
C ILE A 50 -20.08 9.79 -11.60
N SER A 51 -21.25 9.77 -10.98
CA SER A 51 -21.92 8.54 -10.57
C SER A 51 -22.15 7.60 -11.76
N ARG A 52 -22.72 8.13 -12.86
CA ARG A 52 -23.03 7.37 -14.06
C ARG A 52 -21.78 6.78 -14.71
N GLU A 53 -20.73 7.58 -14.88
CA GLU A 53 -19.46 7.14 -15.46
C GLU A 53 -18.78 6.09 -14.59
N LEU A 54 -18.78 6.27 -13.26
CA LEU A 54 -18.23 5.30 -12.32
C LEU A 54 -18.99 3.95 -12.38
N ILE A 55 -20.33 3.99 -12.41
CA ILE A 55 -21.18 2.78 -12.52
C ILE A 55 -20.93 2.09 -13.87
N ASN A 56 -20.92 2.83 -14.97
CA ASN A 56 -20.69 2.28 -16.30
C ASN A 56 -19.30 1.64 -16.40
N CYS A 57 -18.26 2.33 -15.94
CA CYS A 57 -16.91 1.77 -15.89
C CYS A 57 -16.87 0.54 -14.97
N GLY A 58 -17.52 0.58 -13.81
CA GLY A 58 -17.66 -0.54 -12.86
C GLY A 58 -18.17 -1.80 -13.54
N ARG A 59 -19.27 -1.69 -14.30
CA ARG A 59 -19.85 -2.81 -15.07
C ARG A 59 -18.84 -3.44 -16.02
N THR A 60 -18.04 -2.62 -16.73
CA THR A 60 -17.00 -3.15 -17.64
C THR A 60 -15.90 -3.90 -16.90
N LYS A 61 -15.63 -3.55 -15.63
CA LYS A 61 -14.63 -4.21 -14.78
C LYS A 61 -15.20 -5.36 -13.94
N GLY A 62 -16.51 -5.62 -14.04
CA GLY A 62 -17.19 -6.68 -13.30
C GLY A 62 -17.65 -6.27 -11.89
N ILE A 63 -17.49 -5.01 -11.50
CA ILE A 63 -18.03 -4.47 -10.24
C ILE A 63 -19.49 -4.11 -10.47
N ILE A 64 -20.38 -4.64 -9.63
CA ILE A 64 -21.80 -4.26 -9.66
C ILE A 64 -21.98 -3.11 -8.67
N ILE A 65 -22.33 -1.93 -9.19
CA ILE A 65 -22.55 -0.71 -8.42
C ILE A 65 -23.99 -0.28 -8.63
N GLU A 66 -24.80 -0.31 -7.58
CA GLU A 66 -26.16 0.23 -7.59
C GLU A 66 -26.13 1.76 -7.65
N GLY A 67 -27.27 2.40 -7.93
CA GLY A 67 -27.36 3.86 -7.85
C GLY A 67 -26.98 4.38 -6.46
N PRO A 68 -26.30 5.55 -6.34
CA PRO A 68 -25.99 6.10 -5.02
C PRO A 68 -27.29 6.46 -4.30
N TYR A 69 -27.36 6.14 -3.00
CA TYR A 69 -28.53 6.47 -2.17
C TYR A 69 -28.75 7.97 -2.03
N SER A 70 -27.65 8.74 -2.02
CA SER A 70 -27.71 10.19 -1.89
C SER A 70 -26.52 10.86 -2.57
N LEU A 71 -26.78 12.04 -3.10
CA LEU A 71 -25.77 12.99 -3.60
C LEU A 71 -25.82 14.20 -2.65
N VAL A 72 -24.78 14.37 -1.84
CA VAL A 72 -24.77 15.35 -0.73
C VAL A 72 -23.79 16.47 -1.06
N ASP A 73 -24.33 17.65 -1.35
CA ASP A 73 -23.53 18.86 -1.53
C ASP A 73 -23.20 19.54 -0.20
N GLU A 74 -22.05 20.19 -0.15
CA GLU A 74 -21.71 21.12 0.93
C GLU A 74 -22.60 22.36 0.90
N ASP A 75 -23.06 22.81 2.07
CA ASP A 75 -23.79 24.06 2.18
C ASP A 75 -22.91 25.26 1.84
N ASN A 76 -23.41 26.18 1.01
CA ASN A 76 -22.67 27.37 0.61
C ASN A 76 -22.16 28.20 1.81
N GLN A 77 -22.91 28.22 2.91
CA GLN A 77 -22.54 28.92 4.14
C GLN A 77 -21.37 28.24 4.88
N ALA A 78 -21.24 26.92 4.78
CA ALA A 78 -20.18 26.16 5.45
C ALA A 78 -18.80 26.38 4.80
N ARG A 79 -18.73 26.81 3.53
CA ARG A 79 -17.46 27.03 2.81
C ARG A 79 -16.49 28.01 3.49
N ARG A 80 -16.99 28.89 4.36
CA ARG A 80 -16.18 29.86 5.12
C ARG A 80 -15.74 29.34 6.50
N CYS A 81 -16.28 28.20 6.94
CA CYS A 81 -15.94 27.59 8.21
C CYS A 81 -14.58 26.87 8.15
N ALA A 82 -14.03 26.57 9.33
CA ALA A 82 -12.84 25.73 9.43
C ALA A 82 -13.06 24.33 8.82
N PRO A 83 -12.03 23.69 8.24
CA PRO A 83 -12.15 22.39 7.56
C PRO A 83 -12.80 21.28 8.39
N ILE A 84 -12.53 21.24 9.70
CA ILE A 84 -13.11 20.25 10.62
C ILE A 84 -14.64 20.43 10.71
N VAL A 85 -15.10 21.67 10.92
CA VAL A 85 -16.53 22.00 11.00
C VAL A 85 -17.25 21.69 9.69
N ARG A 86 -16.59 21.94 8.54
CA ARG A 86 -17.11 21.58 7.22
C ARG A 86 -17.34 20.08 7.08
N VAL A 87 -16.39 19.27 7.54
CA VAL A 87 -16.49 17.81 7.54
C VAL A 87 -17.59 17.32 8.49
N GLU A 88 -17.68 17.89 9.69
CA GLU A 88 -18.72 17.52 10.67
C GLU A 88 -20.14 17.76 10.11
N ARG A 89 -20.39 18.95 9.57
CA ARG A 89 -21.68 19.28 8.95
C ARG A 89 -22.00 18.39 7.75
N MET A 90 -21.01 18.10 6.90
CA MET A 90 -21.21 17.15 5.80
C MET A 90 -21.64 15.78 6.32
N PHE A 91 -21.04 15.32 7.41
CA PHE A 91 -21.39 14.04 8.02
C PHE A 91 -22.79 14.00 8.63
N GLU A 92 -23.23 15.09 9.25
CA GLU A 92 -24.61 15.22 9.72
C GLU A 92 -25.59 15.06 8.55
N LYS A 93 -25.30 15.71 7.42
CA LYS A 93 -26.10 15.56 6.20
C LYS A 93 -26.07 14.13 5.67
N VAL A 94 -24.91 13.48 5.63
CA VAL A 94 -24.80 12.07 5.19
C VAL A 94 -25.65 11.17 6.09
N LYS A 95 -25.58 11.34 7.41
CA LYS A 95 -26.38 10.55 8.37
C LYS A 95 -27.89 10.79 8.21
N ALA A 96 -28.30 12.03 7.95
CA ALA A 96 -29.71 12.37 7.76
C ALA A 96 -30.28 11.82 6.44
N ASN A 97 -29.45 11.66 5.40
CA ASN A 97 -29.87 11.23 4.07
C ASN A 97 -29.71 9.73 3.80
N LEU A 98 -29.15 8.96 4.75
CA LEU A 98 -28.92 7.53 4.58
C LEU A 98 -29.72 6.73 5.63
N PRO A 99 -30.32 5.58 5.24
CA PRO A 99 -31.09 4.74 6.16
C PRO A 99 -30.22 4.00 7.18
N GLY A 100 -28.90 4.03 7.02
CA GLY A 100 -27.92 3.39 7.88
C GLY A 100 -26.49 3.67 7.41
N PRO A 101 -25.47 3.09 8.07
CA PRO A 101 -24.08 3.26 7.67
C PRO A 101 -23.85 2.82 6.20
N PRO A 102 -23.23 3.67 5.37
CA PRO A 102 -22.86 3.29 4.00
C PRO A 102 -21.68 2.31 4.00
N GLU A 103 -21.63 1.46 2.99
CA GLU A 103 -20.47 0.63 2.66
C GLU A 103 -19.31 1.50 2.18
N PHE A 104 -19.62 2.58 1.47
CA PHE A 104 -18.66 3.41 0.77
C PHE A 104 -19.12 4.87 0.62
N LEU A 105 -18.20 5.82 0.78
CA LEU A 105 -18.40 7.22 0.40
C LEU A 105 -17.37 7.67 -0.65
N LEU A 106 -17.88 8.17 -1.77
CA LEU A 106 -17.08 8.88 -2.77
C LEU A 106 -17.02 10.37 -2.42
N CYS A 107 -15.84 10.86 -2.05
CA CYS A 107 -15.63 12.25 -1.65
C CYS A 107 -15.03 13.06 -2.78
N VAL A 108 -15.77 14.06 -3.24
CA VAL A 108 -15.33 14.97 -4.29
C VAL A 108 -14.71 16.19 -3.65
N LEU A 109 -13.39 16.35 -3.85
CA LEU A 109 -12.60 17.42 -3.27
C LEU A 109 -12.43 18.58 -4.27
N PRO A 110 -12.30 19.82 -3.78
CA PRO A 110 -12.00 20.97 -4.64
C PRO A 110 -10.62 20.84 -5.29
N GLU A 111 -10.52 21.27 -6.54
CA GLU A 111 -9.24 21.33 -7.29
C GLU A 111 -8.35 22.45 -6.72
N ARG A 112 -7.55 22.10 -5.71
CA ARG A 112 -6.59 23.00 -5.05
C ARG A 112 -5.31 22.24 -4.72
N LYS A 113 -4.16 22.92 -4.85
CA LYS A 113 -2.81 22.37 -4.57
C LYS A 113 -2.68 21.76 -3.18
N ASN A 114 -3.35 22.35 -2.18
CA ASN A 114 -3.45 21.82 -0.82
C ASN A 114 -4.92 21.78 -0.40
N CYS A 115 -5.52 20.58 -0.37
CA CYS A 115 -6.88 20.38 0.11
C CYS A 115 -6.88 20.15 1.62
N ASP A 116 -7.29 21.17 2.37
CA ASP A 116 -7.43 21.18 3.82
C ASP A 116 -8.56 20.27 4.35
N ILE A 117 -9.46 19.82 3.48
CA ILE A 117 -10.56 18.90 3.81
C ILE A 117 -10.11 17.43 3.85
N TYR A 118 -9.10 17.03 3.07
CA TYR A 118 -8.70 15.63 2.95
C TYR A 118 -8.36 14.99 4.30
N GLY A 119 -7.52 15.65 5.11
CA GLY A 119 -7.09 15.15 6.41
C GLY A 119 -8.24 14.96 7.40
N PRO A 120 -9.02 16.00 7.72
CA PRO A 120 -10.19 15.90 8.58
C PRO A 120 -11.23 14.87 8.08
N TRP A 121 -11.46 14.80 6.76
CA TRP A 121 -12.38 13.83 6.16
C TRP A 121 -11.91 12.38 6.40
N LYS A 122 -10.62 12.10 6.17
CA LYS A 122 -10.03 10.79 6.42
C LYS A 122 -10.07 10.43 7.90
N LYS A 123 -9.73 11.36 8.79
CA LYS A 123 -9.80 11.16 10.25
C LYS A 123 -11.20 10.74 10.68
N LYS A 124 -12.23 11.53 10.31
CA LYS A 124 -13.62 11.27 10.70
C LYS A 124 -14.09 9.90 10.23
N ASN A 125 -13.78 9.52 9.00
CA ASN A 125 -14.19 8.25 8.43
C ASN A 125 -13.45 7.04 9.02
N LEU A 126 -12.12 7.12 9.16
CA LEU A 126 -11.31 5.96 9.53
C LEU A 126 -11.25 5.71 11.04
N HIS A 127 -11.20 6.76 11.84
CA HIS A 127 -11.04 6.64 13.29
C HIS A 127 -12.39 6.64 14.03
N GLU A 128 -13.34 7.47 13.60
CA GLU A 128 -14.59 7.66 14.36
C GLU A 128 -15.74 6.82 13.81
N MET A 129 -15.84 6.67 12.49
CA MET A 129 -17.02 6.06 11.85
C MET A 129 -16.79 4.66 11.29
N GLY A 130 -15.54 4.28 10.97
CA GLY A 130 -15.21 3.02 10.31
C GLY A 130 -15.74 2.90 8.87
N ILE A 131 -15.94 4.00 8.16
CA ILE A 131 -16.51 4.02 6.79
C ILE A 131 -15.40 4.08 5.74
N VAL A 132 -15.49 3.22 4.71
CA VAL A 132 -14.55 3.23 3.59
C VAL A 132 -14.78 4.45 2.70
N THR A 133 -13.70 5.14 2.33
CA THR A 133 -13.77 6.34 1.48
C THR A 133 -12.77 6.36 0.33
N GLN A 134 -13.20 6.92 -0.79
CA GLN A 134 -12.35 7.26 -1.92
C GLN A 134 -12.52 8.74 -2.24
N CYS A 135 -11.42 9.49 -2.22
CA CYS A 135 -11.45 10.88 -2.63
C CYS A 135 -11.10 11.00 -4.11
N ILE A 136 -11.75 11.91 -4.82
CA ILE A 136 -11.42 12.28 -6.20
C ILE A 136 -11.34 13.80 -6.31
N VAL A 137 -10.50 14.28 -7.23
CA VAL A 137 -10.47 15.68 -7.65
C VAL A 137 -11.07 15.72 -9.05
N PRO A 138 -12.19 16.43 -9.27
CA PRO A 138 -12.76 16.58 -10.60
C PRO A 138 -11.75 17.21 -11.54
N SER A 139 -11.64 16.63 -12.74
CA SER A 139 -10.78 17.17 -13.80
C SER A 139 -11.47 17.00 -15.16
N ALA A 140 -11.16 17.87 -16.11
CA ALA A 140 -11.63 17.74 -17.48
C ALA A 140 -11.21 16.41 -18.14
N LYS A 141 -10.15 15.76 -17.64
CA LYS A 141 -9.56 14.52 -18.18
C LYS A 141 -10.08 13.22 -17.53
N MET A 142 -11.22 13.25 -16.85
CA MET A 142 -11.83 12.02 -16.29
C MET A 142 -12.38 11.13 -17.41
N ASN A 143 -11.54 10.21 -17.88
CA ASN A 143 -11.85 9.20 -18.88
C ASN A 143 -11.97 7.80 -18.25
N ASP A 144 -12.23 6.77 -19.06
CA ASP A 144 -12.35 5.38 -18.60
C ASP A 144 -11.12 4.89 -17.81
N GLN A 145 -9.92 5.33 -18.18
CA GLN A 145 -8.69 4.96 -17.49
C GLN A 145 -8.64 5.58 -16.08
N TYR A 146 -9.10 6.82 -15.92
CA TYR A 146 -9.23 7.48 -14.63
C TYR A 146 -10.19 6.71 -13.73
N PHE A 147 -11.42 6.44 -14.22
CA PHE A 147 -12.41 5.68 -13.45
C PHE A 147 -11.96 4.25 -13.15
N THR A 148 -11.26 3.59 -14.09
CA THR A 148 -10.65 2.28 -13.85
C THR A 148 -9.68 2.36 -12.67
N ASN A 149 -8.78 3.34 -12.63
CA ASN A 149 -7.83 3.50 -11.54
C ASN A 149 -8.52 3.78 -10.19
N VAL A 150 -9.60 4.57 -10.20
CA VAL A 150 -10.44 4.81 -9.01
C VAL A 150 -11.12 3.51 -8.55
N LEU A 151 -11.67 2.72 -9.47
CA LEU A 151 -12.35 1.46 -9.17
C LEU A 151 -11.41 0.39 -8.64
N LEU A 152 -10.17 0.32 -9.14
CA LEU A 152 -9.15 -0.57 -8.59
C LEU A 152 -8.91 -0.30 -7.09
N LYS A 153 -8.93 0.98 -6.70
CA LYS A 153 -8.79 1.39 -5.29
C LYS A 153 -10.03 1.07 -4.47
N ILE A 154 -11.22 1.36 -5.00
CA ILE A 154 -12.49 1.08 -4.32
C ILE A 154 -12.65 -0.42 -4.08
N ASN A 155 -12.39 -1.24 -5.10
CA ASN A 155 -12.48 -2.70 -5.00
C ASN A 155 -11.57 -3.24 -3.89
N ALA A 156 -10.31 -2.80 -3.87
CA ALA A 156 -9.34 -3.18 -2.85
C ALA A 156 -9.78 -2.81 -1.43
N LYS A 157 -10.25 -1.58 -1.24
CA LYS A 157 -10.68 -1.09 0.09
C LYS A 157 -11.93 -1.79 0.62
N LEU A 158 -12.78 -2.26 -0.28
CA LEU A 158 -13.99 -3.03 0.06
C LEU A 158 -13.72 -4.55 0.14
N GLY A 159 -12.44 -4.96 0.08
CA GLY A 159 -12.02 -6.35 0.29
C GLY A 159 -12.02 -7.23 -0.97
N GLY A 160 -12.23 -6.65 -2.15
CA GLY A 160 -12.06 -7.32 -3.44
C GLY A 160 -10.61 -7.45 -3.86
N MET A 161 -10.37 -8.27 -4.89
CA MET A 161 -9.04 -8.53 -5.46
C MET A 161 -9.03 -8.13 -6.93
N ASN A 162 -8.10 -7.26 -7.32
CA ASN A 162 -8.03 -6.77 -8.70
C ASN A 162 -7.43 -7.81 -9.65
N SER A 163 -6.31 -8.39 -9.23
CA SER A 163 -5.54 -9.41 -9.93
C SER A 163 -4.80 -10.28 -8.93
N LYS A 164 -4.37 -11.45 -9.38
CA LYS A 164 -3.55 -12.38 -8.62
C LYS A 164 -2.33 -12.77 -9.46
N LEU A 165 -1.20 -13.16 -8.87
CA LEU A 165 -0.16 -13.80 -9.67
C LEU A 165 -0.62 -15.16 -10.20
N ALA A 166 -0.20 -15.51 -11.41
CA ALA A 166 -0.39 -16.86 -11.95
C ALA A 166 0.25 -17.92 -11.04
N LEU A 167 1.45 -17.66 -10.51
CA LEU A 167 2.13 -18.56 -9.56
C LEU A 167 1.38 -18.70 -8.24
N GLU A 168 0.73 -17.63 -7.77
CA GLU A 168 -0.11 -17.69 -6.57
C GLU A 168 -1.42 -18.42 -6.86
N HIS A 169 -1.96 -18.27 -8.08
CA HIS A 169 -3.15 -18.97 -8.53
C HIS A 169 -2.90 -20.48 -8.62
N SER A 170 -1.75 -20.89 -9.18
CA SER A 170 -1.34 -22.30 -9.27
C SER A 170 -0.70 -22.86 -7.99
N ARG A 171 -0.54 -22.06 -6.93
CA ARG A 171 0.14 -22.42 -5.66
C ARG A 171 1.58 -22.91 -5.85
N GLN A 172 2.31 -22.24 -6.72
CA GLN A 172 3.68 -22.56 -7.12
C GLN A 172 4.70 -21.46 -6.77
N ILE A 173 4.31 -20.46 -5.97
CA ILE A 173 5.28 -19.52 -5.39
C ILE A 173 6.29 -20.32 -4.54
N PRO A 174 7.59 -20.28 -4.89
CA PRO A 174 8.63 -20.96 -4.14
C PRO A 174 8.69 -20.48 -2.69
N VAL A 175 9.12 -21.38 -1.79
CA VAL A 175 9.23 -21.18 -0.33
C VAL A 175 7.90 -20.99 0.41
N ILE A 176 7.00 -20.16 -0.11
CA ILE A 176 5.77 -19.74 0.59
C ILE A 176 4.72 -20.86 0.64
N ASN A 177 4.53 -21.63 -0.43
CA ASN A 177 3.41 -22.60 -0.48
C ASN A 177 3.62 -23.86 0.38
N LYS A 178 4.85 -24.15 0.79
CA LYS A 178 5.19 -25.40 1.50
C LYS A 178 5.11 -25.26 3.01
N ILE A 179 5.46 -24.08 3.52
CA ILE A 179 5.60 -23.79 4.95
C ILE A 179 4.69 -22.60 5.27
N PRO A 180 3.87 -22.63 6.33
CA PRO A 180 3.09 -21.49 6.78
C PRO A 180 3.97 -20.24 6.92
N THR A 181 3.84 -19.32 5.97
CA THR A 181 4.73 -18.16 5.82
C THR A 181 3.93 -16.88 5.92
N ILE A 182 4.31 -16.01 6.86
CA ILE A 182 3.81 -14.63 6.92
C ILE A 182 4.86 -13.70 6.30
N ILE A 183 4.40 -12.77 5.47
CA ILE A 183 5.23 -11.74 4.85
C ILE A 183 4.89 -10.41 5.50
N LEU A 184 5.90 -9.78 6.08
CA LEU A 184 5.82 -8.49 6.75
C LEU A 184 6.45 -7.40 5.90
N GLY A 185 5.79 -6.26 5.77
CA GLY A 185 6.37 -5.02 5.24
C GLY A 185 6.41 -3.97 6.33
N MET A 186 7.56 -3.36 6.59
CA MET A 186 7.82 -2.48 7.72
C MET A 186 8.46 -1.18 7.23
N ASP A 187 7.90 -0.06 7.66
CA ASP A 187 8.40 1.28 7.35
C ASP A 187 8.12 2.26 8.49
N VAL A 188 8.96 3.29 8.57
CA VAL A 188 8.79 4.42 9.49
C VAL A 188 8.80 5.71 8.69
N SER A 189 7.76 6.51 8.88
CA SER A 189 7.67 7.81 8.24
C SER A 189 7.83 8.94 9.26
N HIS A 190 8.53 10.01 8.87
CA HIS A 190 8.89 11.13 9.75
C HIS A 190 8.19 12.45 9.39
N GLY A 191 8.15 13.36 10.38
CA GLY A 191 7.97 14.80 10.20
C GLY A 191 8.63 15.38 8.96
N SER A 192 7.91 16.22 8.21
CA SER A 192 8.54 17.05 7.17
C SER A 192 9.70 17.86 7.77
N PRO A 193 10.78 18.12 6.99
CA PRO A 193 11.93 18.88 7.46
C PRO A 193 11.51 20.21 8.11
N GLY A 194 12.08 20.52 9.29
CA GLY A 194 11.75 21.71 10.06
C GLY A 194 10.61 21.54 11.09
N ARG A 195 9.92 20.39 11.12
CA ARG A 195 8.93 20.05 12.16
C ARG A 195 9.46 18.96 13.09
N SER A 196 10.28 19.35 14.06
CA SER A 196 10.99 18.43 14.97
C SER A 196 10.09 17.79 16.05
N ASP A 197 8.92 18.35 16.28
CA ASP A 197 7.95 17.95 17.29
C ASP A 197 6.95 16.88 16.80
N ILE A 198 6.85 16.66 15.49
CA ILE A 198 5.91 15.69 14.95
C ILE A 198 6.42 14.26 15.22
N PRO A 199 5.59 13.38 15.81
CA PRO A 199 5.96 12.00 16.06
C PRO A 199 6.24 11.26 14.74
N SER A 200 7.16 10.29 14.80
CA SER A 200 7.30 9.31 13.73
C SER A 200 6.11 8.34 13.75
N ILE A 201 5.77 7.82 12.58
CA ILE A 201 4.73 6.80 12.46
C ILE A 201 5.39 5.53 11.95
N ALA A 202 5.38 4.50 12.79
CA ALA A 202 5.72 3.16 12.38
C ALA A 202 4.47 2.45 11.87
N ALA A 203 4.60 1.76 10.75
CA ALA A 203 3.56 0.82 10.39
C ALA A 203 4.08 -0.43 9.70
N VAL A 204 3.34 -1.49 9.97
CA VAL A 204 3.67 -2.84 9.56
C VAL A 204 2.45 -3.43 8.88
N VAL A 205 2.66 -4.03 7.72
CA VAL A 205 1.66 -4.87 7.07
C VAL A 205 2.03 -6.33 7.21
N GLY A 206 1.05 -7.19 7.41
CA GLY A 206 1.21 -8.64 7.43
C GLY A 206 0.31 -9.31 6.41
N SER A 207 0.86 -10.23 5.62
CA SER A 207 0.07 -11.06 4.70
C SER A 207 -0.91 -11.93 5.48
N ARG A 208 -2.07 -12.22 4.89
CA ARG A 208 -3.11 -13.06 5.48
C ARG A 208 -3.65 -14.05 4.47
N CYS A 209 -4.42 -15.04 4.94
CA CYS A 209 -5.01 -16.08 4.09
C CYS A 209 -3.98 -16.99 3.40
N TRP A 210 -2.93 -17.42 4.12
CA TRP A 210 -1.93 -18.35 3.59
C TRP A 210 -2.61 -19.61 3.00
N PRO A 211 -2.15 -20.12 1.83
CA PRO A 211 -0.89 -19.81 1.13
C PRO A 211 -0.97 -18.66 0.12
N LEU A 212 -2.03 -17.83 0.18
CA LEU A 212 -2.14 -16.63 -0.63
C LEU A 212 -1.28 -15.51 -0.05
N ILE A 213 -0.82 -14.63 -0.94
CA ILE A 213 0.01 -13.46 -0.61
C ILE A 213 -0.55 -12.16 -1.18
N SER A 214 -1.74 -12.19 -1.79
CA SER A 214 -2.45 -11.02 -2.33
C SER A 214 -3.24 -10.19 -1.32
N ARG A 215 -3.30 -10.59 -0.04
CA ARG A 215 -4.09 -9.89 0.99
C ARG A 215 -3.21 -9.54 2.18
N TYR A 216 -3.35 -8.31 2.66
CA TYR A 216 -2.59 -7.78 3.79
C TYR A 216 -3.49 -7.07 4.80
N ARG A 217 -3.07 -7.11 6.06
CA ARG A 217 -3.58 -6.27 7.14
C ARG A 217 -2.50 -5.27 7.54
N ALA A 218 -2.87 -4.02 7.78
CA ALA A 218 -1.98 -2.99 8.30
C ALA A 218 -2.20 -2.77 9.79
N SER A 219 -1.13 -2.50 10.52
CA SER A 219 -1.15 -2.01 11.90
C SER A 219 -0.17 -0.85 12.03
N VAL A 220 -0.59 0.20 12.73
CA VAL A 220 0.10 1.49 12.81
C VAL A 220 0.29 1.89 14.27
N ARG A 221 1.45 2.45 14.60
CA ARG A 221 1.74 3.03 15.92
C ARG A 221 2.55 4.33 15.76
N THR A 222 2.30 5.26 16.66
CA THR A 222 3.11 6.46 16.80
C THR A 222 4.32 6.16 17.69
N GLN A 223 5.45 6.74 17.37
CA GLN A 223 6.65 6.70 18.19
C GLN A 223 7.34 8.07 18.25
N SER A 224 8.35 8.18 19.10
CA SER A 224 9.06 9.44 19.31
C SER A 224 9.59 10.04 18.00
N PRO A 225 9.62 11.39 17.86
CA PRO A 225 10.07 12.06 16.64
C PRO A 225 11.46 11.57 16.19
N LYS A 226 11.61 11.34 14.88
CA LYS A 226 12.88 10.95 14.21
C LYS A 226 13.52 9.65 14.72
N VAL A 227 12.77 8.83 15.46
CA VAL A 227 13.21 7.46 15.76
C VAL A 227 12.89 6.60 14.55
N GLU A 228 13.91 5.99 13.96
CA GLU A 228 13.79 5.09 12.81
C GLU A 228 13.45 3.66 13.23
N MET A 229 13.99 3.16 14.34
CA MET A 229 13.72 1.79 14.80
C MET A 229 12.30 1.68 15.37
N ILE A 230 11.57 0.64 15.00
CA ILE A 230 10.20 0.46 15.48
C ILE A 230 10.23 -0.09 16.92
N ASP A 231 9.73 0.70 17.87
CA ASP A 231 9.73 0.38 19.31
C ASP A 231 8.47 -0.36 19.79
N SER A 232 7.53 -0.57 18.87
CA SER A 232 6.17 -1.01 19.16
C SER A 232 5.80 -2.33 18.51
N LEU A 233 6.81 -3.08 18.06
CA LEU A 233 6.62 -4.42 17.52
C LEU A 233 6.19 -5.40 18.62
N PHE A 234 6.75 -5.23 19.83
CA PHE A 234 6.38 -5.95 21.04
C PHE A 234 6.19 -4.96 22.20
N LYS A 235 5.01 -4.95 22.81
CA LYS A 235 4.66 -4.09 23.94
C LYS A 235 4.04 -4.93 25.05
N PRO A 236 4.86 -5.50 25.96
CA PRO A 236 4.35 -6.31 27.05
C PRO A 236 3.50 -5.46 28.00
N LEU A 237 2.38 -6.02 28.43
CA LEU A 237 1.46 -5.46 29.40
C LEU A 237 1.63 -6.19 30.75
N ASP A 238 1.27 -5.52 31.84
CA ASP A 238 1.37 -6.06 33.21
C ASP A 238 0.57 -7.37 33.40
N ASN A 239 -0.47 -7.59 32.58
CA ASN A 239 -1.27 -8.81 32.60
C ASN A 239 -0.62 -10.00 31.85
N GLY A 240 0.64 -9.87 31.43
CA GLY A 240 1.41 -10.88 30.71
C GLY A 240 1.07 -10.97 29.21
N LYS A 241 0.13 -10.18 28.70
CA LYS A 241 -0.19 -10.09 27.28
C LYS A 241 0.73 -9.09 26.58
N ASP A 242 0.70 -9.11 25.26
CA ASP A 242 1.38 -8.17 24.38
C ASP A 242 0.34 -7.27 23.68
N ASP A 243 0.63 -5.98 23.52
CA ASP A 243 -0.15 -4.99 22.74
C ASP A 243 0.63 -4.47 21.51
N GLY A 244 1.74 -5.14 21.19
CA GLY A 244 2.60 -4.86 20.07
C GLY A 244 1.94 -5.17 18.72
N ILE A 245 2.47 -4.53 17.69
CA ILE A 245 2.01 -4.68 16.30
C ILE A 245 2.07 -6.15 15.85
N ILE A 246 3.12 -6.87 16.23
CA ILE A 246 3.37 -8.23 15.74
C ILE A 246 2.30 -9.21 16.23
N ARG A 247 1.88 -9.12 17.48
CA ARG A 247 0.77 -9.94 17.98
C ARG A 247 -0.51 -9.74 17.18
N GLU A 248 -0.86 -8.49 16.85
CA GLU A 248 -2.06 -8.20 16.06
C GLU A 248 -2.01 -8.94 14.71
N LEU A 249 -0.87 -8.85 14.02
CA LEU A 249 -0.68 -9.48 12.71
C LEU A 249 -0.61 -11.01 12.80
N LEU A 250 0.03 -11.57 13.83
CA LEU A 250 0.10 -13.01 14.06
C LEU A 250 -1.28 -13.61 14.36
N LEU A 251 -2.12 -12.91 15.14
CA LEU A 251 -3.50 -13.33 15.40
C LEU A 251 -4.37 -13.28 14.13
N ASP A 252 -4.23 -12.22 13.32
CA ASP A 252 -4.95 -12.13 12.04
C ASP A 252 -4.49 -13.21 11.05
N PHE A 253 -3.18 -13.50 11.00
CA PHE A 253 -2.64 -14.60 10.21
C PHE A 253 -3.22 -15.95 10.66
N TYR A 254 -3.18 -16.25 11.96
CA TYR A 254 -3.67 -17.51 12.52
C TYR A 254 -5.16 -17.74 12.18
N THR A 255 -5.99 -16.72 12.41
CA THR A 255 -7.44 -16.79 12.14
C THR A 255 -7.77 -16.94 10.65
N THR A 256 -6.93 -16.41 9.77
CA THR A 256 -7.15 -16.44 8.30
C THR A 256 -6.46 -17.61 7.60
N SER A 257 -5.53 -18.29 8.26
CA SER A 257 -4.65 -19.29 7.65
C SER A 257 -4.92 -20.70 8.18
N GLN A 258 -6.19 -21.02 8.42
CA GLN A 258 -6.65 -22.33 8.90
C GLN A 258 -6.04 -22.69 10.26
N GLN A 259 -5.91 -21.73 11.17
CA GLN A 259 -5.38 -21.95 12.52
C GLN A 259 -3.93 -22.49 12.52
N ARG A 260 -3.16 -22.18 11.47
CA ARG A 260 -1.72 -22.43 11.45
C ARG A 260 -0.95 -21.22 11.94
N LYS A 261 0.03 -21.46 12.80
CA LYS A 261 1.04 -20.47 13.17
C LYS A 261 2.04 -20.34 12.01
N PRO A 262 2.62 -19.16 11.79
CA PRO A 262 3.70 -19.03 10.81
C PRO A 262 4.93 -19.77 11.33
N GLU A 263 5.43 -20.70 10.54
CA GLU A 263 6.72 -21.38 10.75
C GLU A 263 7.86 -20.61 10.07
N GLN A 264 7.52 -19.66 9.19
CA GLN A 264 8.45 -18.75 8.54
C GLN A 264 7.90 -17.31 8.53
N ILE A 265 8.80 -16.34 8.78
CA ILE A 265 8.52 -14.91 8.67
C ILE A 265 9.51 -14.30 7.67
N ILE A 266 9.00 -13.68 6.61
CA ILE A 266 9.80 -12.89 5.67
C ILE A 266 9.52 -11.42 5.95
N ILE A 267 10.55 -10.63 6.20
CA ILE A 267 10.44 -9.22 6.59
C ILE A 267 11.05 -8.37 5.48
N PHE A 268 10.28 -7.41 4.97
CA PHE A 268 10.74 -6.31 4.13
C PHE A 268 10.82 -5.05 4.96
N ARG A 269 12.01 -4.50 5.15
CA ARG A 269 12.25 -3.28 5.92
C ARG A 269 12.74 -2.16 5.00
N ASP A 270 11.95 -1.10 4.84
CA ASP A 270 12.32 0.11 4.08
C ASP A 270 12.99 1.13 5.01
N GLY A 271 13.54 2.24 4.50
CA GLY A 271 13.88 3.43 5.30
C GLY A 271 15.17 3.42 6.12
N VAL A 272 15.90 2.29 6.18
CA VAL A 272 17.12 2.17 7.01
C VAL A 272 18.43 2.25 6.21
N SER A 273 19.43 2.91 6.78
CA SER A 273 20.79 2.94 6.24
C SER A 273 21.62 1.73 6.66
N GLU A 274 22.73 1.47 5.97
CA GLU A 274 23.63 0.34 6.28
C GLU A 274 24.11 0.34 7.74
N SER A 275 24.39 1.53 8.30
CA SER A 275 24.83 1.67 9.69
C SER A 275 23.79 1.21 10.72
N GLN A 276 22.52 1.08 10.32
CA GLN A 276 21.40 0.70 11.19
C GLN A 276 21.01 -0.78 11.04
N PHE A 277 21.64 -1.55 10.15
CA PHE A 277 21.27 -2.95 9.93
C PHE A 277 21.38 -3.81 11.19
N SER A 278 22.46 -3.61 11.96
CA SER A 278 22.62 -4.28 13.26
C SER A 278 21.54 -3.90 14.25
N GLN A 279 20.99 -2.68 14.20
CA GLN A 279 19.90 -2.25 15.06
C GLN A 279 18.58 -2.93 14.67
N VAL A 280 18.30 -3.07 13.37
CA VAL A 280 17.13 -3.83 12.90
C VAL A 280 17.18 -5.28 13.42
N LEU A 281 18.33 -5.95 13.29
CA LEU A 281 18.49 -7.31 13.80
C LEU A 281 18.36 -7.39 15.34
N ASN A 282 19.06 -6.52 16.05
CA ASN A 282 19.16 -6.64 17.50
C ASN A 282 17.92 -6.10 18.24
N LEU A 283 17.17 -5.18 17.64
CA LEU A 283 16.03 -4.52 18.27
C LEU A 283 14.70 -4.93 17.65
N GLU A 284 14.56 -4.88 16.32
CA GLU A 284 13.28 -5.15 15.66
C GLU A 284 13.01 -6.67 15.58
N VAL A 285 13.99 -7.46 15.15
CA VAL A 285 13.83 -8.94 15.08
C VAL A 285 13.69 -9.54 16.48
N ASP A 286 14.43 -9.05 17.47
CA ASP A 286 14.29 -9.48 18.86
C ASP A 286 12.87 -9.23 19.40
N GLN A 287 12.28 -8.06 19.13
CA GLN A 287 10.88 -7.80 19.47
C GLN A 287 9.91 -8.76 18.75
N ILE A 288 10.14 -9.07 17.47
CA ILE A 288 9.30 -10.03 16.72
C ILE A 288 9.37 -11.43 17.35
N ILE A 289 10.56 -11.88 17.75
CA ILE A 289 10.77 -13.16 18.42
C ILE A 289 10.04 -13.17 19.77
N LYS A 290 10.16 -12.09 20.57
CA LYS A 290 9.47 -11.95 21.87
C LYS A 290 7.95 -12.00 21.71
N ALA A 291 7.39 -11.28 20.73
CA ALA A 291 5.96 -11.30 20.43
C ALA A 291 5.48 -12.71 20.06
N TYR A 292 6.23 -13.42 19.20
CA TYR A 292 5.91 -14.79 18.81
C TYR A 292 5.95 -15.75 20.01
N GLN A 293 7.00 -15.66 20.84
CA GLN A 293 7.15 -16.50 22.04
C GLN A 293 6.05 -16.25 23.06
N ASN A 294 5.63 -14.99 23.24
CA ASN A 294 4.53 -14.62 24.15
C ASN A 294 3.19 -15.28 23.74
N MET A 295 3.00 -15.61 22.47
CA MET A 295 1.79 -16.31 21.99
C MET A 295 1.79 -17.83 22.25
N GLY A 296 2.87 -18.40 22.78
CA GLY A 296 2.92 -19.78 23.31
C GLY A 296 3.49 -20.85 22.38
N GLN A 297 3.88 -21.97 23.03
CA GLN A 297 4.72 -23.11 22.64
C GLN A 297 4.85 -23.46 21.14
N GLY A 298 6.13 -23.58 20.73
CA GLY A 298 6.64 -23.96 19.41
C GLY A 298 8.07 -23.43 19.25
N PRO A 299 8.90 -24.00 18.37
CA PRO A 299 10.18 -23.39 18.01
C PRO A 299 9.95 -22.00 17.41
N PRO A 300 10.92 -21.06 17.57
CA PRO A 300 10.84 -19.79 16.87
C PRO A 300 10.80 -20.03 15.35
N PRO A 301 10.05 -19.21 14.59
CA PRO A 301 9.95 -19.37 13.15
C PRO A 301 11.29 -19.06 12.49
N LYS A 302 11.52 -19.58 11.28
CA LYS A 302 12.63 -19.12 10.44
C LYS A 302 12.36 -17.69 10.01
N ILE A 303 13.26 -16.76 10.35
CA ILE A 303 13.13 -15.34 10.02
C ILE A 303 14.13 -14.97 8.93
N THR A 304 13.62 -14.38 7.85
CA THR A 304 14.43 -13.78 6.77
C THR A 304 14.16 -12.28 6.75
N VAL A 305 15.20 -11.46 6.92
CA VAL A 305 15.11 -10.00 6.84
C VAL A 305 15.71 -9.53 5.53
N ILE A 306 14.92 -8.80 4.76
CA ILE A 306 15.27 -8.17 3.50
C ILE A 306 15.14 -6.67 3.70
N ILE A 307 16.27 -5.98 3.72
CA ILE A 307 16.30 -4.52 3.81
C ILE A 307 16.27 -3.94 2.41
N ALA A 308 15.30 -3.10 2.12
CA ALA A 308 15.17 -2.40 0.85
C ALA A 308 15.67 -0.96 1.00
N GLN A 309 16.57 -0.51 0.12
CA GLN A 309 17.01 0.89 0.07
C GLN A 309 16.80 1.44 -1.34
N LYS A 310 15.80 2.32 -1.49
CA LYS A 310 15.45 2.95 -2.78
C LYS A 310 16.31 4.18 -3.10
N ASN A 311 16.82 4.84 -2.05
CA ASN A 311 17.57 6.08 -2.16
C ASN A 311 19.07 5.81 -2.00
N HIS A 312 19.75 5.48 -3.10
CA HIS A 312 21.19 5.24 -3.14
C HIS A 312 21.85 5.86 -4.37
N HIS A 313 23.18 5.91 -4.39
CA HIS A 313 23.94 6.54 -5.47
C HIS A 313 24.23 5.61 -6.67
N THR A 314 23.97 4.31 -6.56
CA THR A 314 24.18 3.34 -7.64
C THR A 314 23.16 3.55 -8.77
N LYS A 315 23.63 3.56 -10.01
CA LYS A 315 22.80 3.67 -11.22
C LYS A 315 23.20 2.57 -12.21
N LEU A 316 22.22 1.89 -12.76
CA LEU A 316 22.41 0.83 -13.76
C LEU A 316 22.00 1.35 -15.14
N PHE A 317 22.86 1.12 -16.13
CA PHE A 317 22.66 1.55 -17.51
C PHE A 317 22.74 0.35 -18.44
N GLN A 318 21.96 0.37 -19.52
CA GLN A 318 22.12 -0.59 -20.60
C GLN A 318 23.34 -0.17 -21.45
N ALA A 319 24.22 -1.12 -21.77
CA ALA A 319 25.37 -0.85 -22.63
C ALA A 319 24.90 -0.32 -23.99
N ASP A 320 25.54 0.75 -24.46
CA ASP A 320 25.31 1.38 -25.77
C ASP A 320 23.86 1.81 -26.06
N ALA A 321 23.05 2.03 -25.01
CA ALA A 321 21.68 2.51 -25.14
C ALA A 321 21.42 3.69 -24.17
N PRO A 322 20.68 4.71 -24.60
CA PRO A 322 20.27 5.81 -23.73
C PRO A 322 19.13 5.42 -22.77
N ASP A 323 18.61 4.20 -22.91
CA ASP A 323 17.48 3.69 -22.16
C ASP A 323 17.89 3.23 -20.75
N ASN A 324 16.95 3.38 -19.81
CA ASN A 324 17.03 2.74 -18.50
C ASN A 324 17.05 1.21 -18.64
N VAL A 325 17.68 0.52 -17.68
CA VAL A 325 17.63 -0.94 -17.64
C VAL A 325 16.19 -1.46 -17.61
N PRO A 326 15.89 -2.60 -18.27
CA PRO A 326 14.54 -3.17 -18.26
C PRO A 326 14.02 -3.50 -16.86
N ALA A 327 12.70 -3.37 -16.67
CA ALA A 327 12.02 -3.89 -15.48
C ALA A 327 12.28 -5.39 -15.32
N GLY A 328 12.64 -5.82 -14.11
CA GLY A 328 13.08 -7.17 -13.77
C GLY A 328 14.59 -7.39 -13.84
N THR A 329 15.39 -6.37 -14.18
CA THR A 329 16.87 -6.49 -14.16
C THR A 329 17.35 -6.72 -12.73
N VAL A 330 18.21 -7.73 -12.53
CA VAL A 330 18.84 -8.08 -11.26
C VAL A 330 20.35 -8.07 -11.44
N VAL A 331 21.08 -7.48 -10.49
CA VAL A 331 22.54 -7.51 -10.41
C VAL A 331 22.93 -8.04 -9.03
N ASP A 332 23.46 -9.26 -9.00
CA ASP A 332 23.87 -10.00 -7.80
C ASP A 332 25.38 -10.28 -7.77
N LYS A 333 26.16 -9.67 -8.68
CA LYS A 333 27.60 -9.89 -8.86
C LYS A 333 28.33 -8.60 -9.21
N GLY A 334 29.62 -8.56 -8.86
CA GLY A 334 30.55 -7.49 -9.25
C GLY A 334 30.48 -6.25 -8.36
N ILE A 335 29.34 -5.54 -8.38
CA ILE A 335 29.13 -4.27 -7.64
C ILE A 335 28.42 -4.46 -6.29
N VAL A 336 28.17 -5.71 -5.91
CA VAL A 336 27.55 -6.10 -4.64
C VAL A 336 28.62 -6.33 -3.57
N HIS A 337 28.21 -6.34 -2.31
CA HIS A 337 29.09 -6.56 -1.18
C HIS A 337 29.75 -7.96 -1.25
N PRO A 338 31.09 -8.08 -1.07
CA PRO A 338 31.82 -9.33 -1.32
C PRO A 338 31.53 -10.45 -0.31
N LYS A 339 30.94 -10.13 0.84
CA LYS A 339 30.70 -11.07 1.95
C LYS A 339 29.27 -11.11 2.47
N GLN A 340 28.45 -10.14 2.06
CA GLN A 340 27.06 -10.03 2.51
C GLN A 340 26.18 -10.41 1.33
N TYR A 341 24.93 -10.76 1.60
CA TYR A 341 24.01 -11.13 0.54
C TYR A 341 23.17 -9.93 0.13
N ASP A 342 23.71 -9.14 -0.78
CA ASP A 342 23.03 -8.01 -1.40
C ASP A 342 22.87 -8.20 -2.91
N PHE A 343 21.83 -7.58 -3.45
CA PHE A 343 21.58 -7.51 -4.87
C PHE A 343 20.85 -6.21 -5.21
N TYR A 344 21.04 -5.73 -6.43
CA TYR A 344 20.25 -4.65 -6.98
C TYR A 344 19.15 -5.22 -7.84
N MET A 345 17.94 -4.66 -7.72
CA MET A 345 16.85 -5.01 -8.61
C MET A 345 16.12 -3.76 -9.10
N CYS A 346 16.04 -3.64 -10.42
CA CYS A 346 15.18 -2.67 -11.08
C CYS A 346 13.80 -3.32 -11.27
N ALA A 347 12.87 -3.08 -10.34
CA ALA A 347 11.57 -3.75 -10.42
C ALA A 347 10.62 -3.07 -11.42
N HIS A 348 10.64 -1.73 -11.52
CA HIS A 348 9.66 -0.99 -12.32
C HIS A 348 10.23 -0.48 -13.65
N ALA A 349 9.33 -0.15 -14.58
CA ALA A 349 9.72 0.50 -15.83
C ALA A 349 9.71 2.03 -15.65
N GLY A 350 10.84 2.68 -15.91
CA GLY A 350 10.96 4.13 -15.82
C GLY A 350 9.96 4.84 -16.74
N PRO A 351 9.34 5.96 -16.31
CA PRO A 351 8.65 6.86 -17.23
C PRO A 351 9.66 7.44 -18.23
N ILE A 352 9.18 7.68 -19.46
CA ILE A 352 9.94 8.03 -20.68
C ILE A 352 11.02 9.10 -20.41
N VAL A 353 12.22 8.91 -21.00
CA VAL A 353 13.23 9.96 -21.16
C VAL A 353 12.80 10.81 -22.36
N SER A 354 12.12 11.93 -22.12
CA SER A 354 11.81 12.89 -23.18
C SER A 354 12.27 14.29 -22.77
N LEU A 355 13.56 14.58 -22.90
CA LEU A 355 14.16 15.89 -23.22
C LEU A 355 15.71 15.79 -23.23
N PRO A 356 16.41 16.47 -24.16
CA PRO A 356 17.87 16.51 -24.23
C PRO A 356 18.41 17.54 -23.24
N VAL A 357 18.26 17.26 -21.95
CA VAL A 357 18.94 17.98 -20.87
C VAL A 357 19.52 16.91 -19.96
N TYR A 358 20.80 17.05 -19.62
CA TYR A 358 21.64 16.16 -18.79
C TYR A 358 21.13 15.98 -17.34
N GLN A 359 19.88 15.57 -17.17
CA GLN A 359 19.32 15.04 -15.92
C GLN A 359 18.49 13.82 -16.28
N PRO A 360 19.10 12.61 -16.32
CA PRO A 360 18.34 11.39 -16.57
C PRO A 360 17.30 11.22 -15.46
N ASN A 361 16.04 11.08 -15.84
CA ASN A 361 14.95 10.64 -14.96
C ASN A 361 15.42 9.37 -14.22
N ILE A 362 15.72 9.54 -12.94
CA ILE A 362 16.38 8.52 -12.12
C ILE A 362 15.38 7.40 -11.88
N LEU A 363 15.70 6.22 -12.38
CA LEU A 363 15.03 4.98 -12.03
C LEU A 363 15.44 4.62 -10.60
N GLU A 364 14.50 4.51 -9.67
CA GLU A 364 14.76 3.99 -8.33
C GLU A 364 15.05 2.48 -8.43
N ILE A 365 16.34 2.15 -8.49
CA ILE A 365 16.80 0.79 -8.20
C ILE A 365 16.75 0.67 -6.69
N ALA A 366 16.17 -0.40 -6.15
CA ALA A 366 16.43 -0.68 -4.74
C ALA A 366 17.57 -1.70 -4.62
N SER A 367 18.49 -1.38 -3.72
CA SER A 367 19.38 -2.38 -3.16
C SER A 367 18.57 -3.19 -2.15
N PHE A 368 18.72 -4.49 -2.23
CA PHE A 368 18.16 -5.42 -1.28
C PHE A 368 19.31 -6.12 -0.59
N GLN A 369 19.28 -6.12 0.74
CA GLN A 369 20.21 -6.91 1.52
C GLN A 369 19.46 -7.94 2.35
N ALA A 370 19.73 -9.21 2.07
CA ALA A 370 19.29 -10.33 2.89
C ALA A 370 20.27 -10.52 4.04
N VAL A 371 19.77 -10.35 5.26
CA VAL A 371 20.60 -10.39 6.47
C VAL A 371 20.52 -11.75 7.19
N CYS A 372 19.61 -12.65 6.77
CA CYS A 372 19.48 -14.00 7.35
C CYS A 372 19.01 -15.07 6.33
N ASP A 373 19.78 -16.17 6.29
CA ASP A 373 19.59 -17.51 5.70
C ASP A 373 19.14 -17.68 4.22
N SER A 374 20.03 -18.30 3.43
CA SER A 374 19.93 -18.85 2.05
C SER A 374 19.47 -17.94 0.88
N THR A 375 20.36 -17.82 -0.10
CA THR A 375 20.41 -16.85 -1.21
C THR A 375 19.51 -17.10 -2.42
N VAL A 376 19.01 -18.33 -2.62
CA VAL A 376 18.40 -18.68 -3.92
C VAL A 376 16.92 -18.25 -3.99
N ASP A 377 16.30 -17.95 -2.86
CA ASP A 377 14.87 -17.67 -2.80
C ASP A 377 14.52 -16.18 -2.70
N CYS A 378 15.42 -15.30 -2.23
CA CYS A 378 15.11 -13.88 -2.01
C CYS A 378 14.78 -13.15 -3.31
N VAL A 379 15.54 -13.38 -4.39
CA VAL A 379 15.26 -12.78 -5.71
C VAL A 379 13.91 -13.26 -6.23
N VAL A 380 13.60 -14.54 -6.11
CA VAL A 380 12.33 -15.12 -6.58
C VAL A 380 11.15 -14.62 -5.74
N ILE A 381 11.31 -14.49 -4.43
CA ILE A 381 10.33 -13.91 -3.52
C ILE A 381 10.11 -12.44 -3.85
N CYS A 382 11.16 -11.65 -4.06
CA CYS A 382 11.06 -10.24 -4.47
C CYS A 382 10.37 -10.09 -5.83
N GLN A 383 10.69 -10.97 -6.79
CA GLN A 383 10.04 -11.01 -8.10
C GLN A 383 8.56 -11.43 -8.00
N ALA A 384 8.22 -12.41 -7.16
CA ALA A 384 6.83 -12.79 -6.93
C ALA A 384 6.06 -11.64 -6.25
N LEU A 385 6.60 -11.04 -5.19
CA LEU A 385 5.93 -9.94 -4.49
C LEU A 385 5.77 -8.69 -5.36
N PHE A 386 6.71 -8.43 -6.28
CA PHE A 386 6.58 -7.36 -7.27
C PHE A 386 5.30 -7.47 -8.12
N GLY A 387 4.88 -8.69 -8.48
CA GLY A 387 3.65 -8.90 -9.25
C GLY A 387 2.36 -8.65 -8.47
N ILE A 388 2.42 -8.58 -7.13
CA ILE A 388 1.25 -8.65 -6.23
C ILE A 388 0.95 -7.30 -5.59
N LEU A 389 1.98 -6.52 -5.28
CA LEU A 389 1.90 -5.37 -4.37
C LEU A 389 1.25 -4.10 -4.96
N ASN A 390 0.33 -4.24 -5.93
CA ASN A 390 -0.48 -3.13 -6.44
C ASN A 390 -1.76 -2.89 -5.63
N THR A 391 -1.88 -3.40 -4.41
CA THR A 391 -3.20 -3.48 -3.75
C THR A 391 -3.14 -3.41 -2.22
N VAL A 392 -2.57 -2.35 -1.63
CA VAL A 392 -2.83 -2.02 -0.21
C VAL A 392 -2.91 -0.52 -0.01
N GLU A 393 -4.12 0.02 0.07
CA GLU A 393 -4.40 1.44 0.33
C GLU A 393 -5.15 1.57 1.67
N LEU A 394 -4.46 1.33 2.79
CA LEU A 394 -5.07 1.42 4.14
C LEU A 394 -4.38 2.43 5.07
N VAL A 395 -3.08 2.69 4.91
CA VAL A 395 -2.33 3.46 5.93
C VAL A 395 -2.29 4.96 5.69
N ALA A 396 -2.61 5.42 4.48
CA ALA A 396 -2.66 6.84 4.11
C ALA A 396 -3.51 7.71 5.05
N GLY A 397 -4.53 7.15 5.72
CA GLY A 397 -5.39 7.92 6.60
C GLY A 397 -4.80 8.25 7.98
N TYR A 398 -3.92 7.38 8.51
CA TYR A 398 -3.34 7.56 9.84
C TYR A 398 -2.22 8.62 9.83
N ALA A 399 -1.45 8.71 8.74
CA ALA A 399 -0.43 9.74 8.55
C ALA A 399 -0.97 11.17 8.52
N TYR A 400 -2.16 11.38 7.92
CA TYR A 400 -2.79 12.71 7.93
C TYR A 400 -3.30 13.15 9.31
N TYR A 401 -3.55 12.23 10.24
CA TYR A 401 -3.92 12.56 11.62
C TYR A 401 -2.80 13.35 12.33
N HIS A 402 -1.53 13.07 12.01
CA HIS A 402 -0.37 13.78 12.56
C HIS A 402 0.16 14.91 11.67
N GLN A 403 -0.64 15.40 10.70
CA GLN A 403 -0.22 16.42 9.74
C GLN A 403 1.07 16.05 9.00
N LEU A 404 1.15 14.81 8.52
CA LEU A 404 2.27 14.32 7.72
C LEU A 404 1.83 14.00 6.28
N PRO A 405 1.61 15.01 5.41
CA PRO A 405 1.18 14.78 4.01
C PRO A 405 2.18 13.93 3.23
N ASN A 406 3.48 14.12 3.47
CA ASN A 406 4.57 13.39 2.81
C ASN A 406 4.64 11.92 3.27
N CYS A 407 4.15 11.61 4.47
CA CYS A 407 4.12 10.22 4.93
C CYS A 407 3.09 9.38 4.18
N VAL A 408 2.15 9.96 3.42
CA VAL A 408 1.25 9.18 2.56
C VAL A 408 1.92 8.72 1.27
N SER A 409 2.85 9.49 0.70
CA SER A 409 3.68 9.01 -0.42
C SER A 409 4.66 7.95 0.04
N ASP A 410 5.26 8.15 1.21
CA ASP A 410 6.31 7.26 1.74
C ASP A 410 5.73 5.96 2.31
N PHE A 411 4.56 6.02 2.96
CA PHE A 411 3.89 4.82 3.45
C PHE A 411 3.16 4.05 2.34
N SER A 412 2.64 4.75 1.32
CA SER A 412 2.26 4.05 0.08
C SER A 412 3.47 3.26 -0.42
N CYS A 413 4.69 3.78 -0.32
CA CYS A 413 5.91 3.07 -0.63
C CYS A 413 6.23 1.83 0.25
N ALA A 414 5.69 1.66 1.45
CA ALA A 414 5.95 0.50 2.32
C ALA A 414 5.17 -0.76 1.92
N VAL A 415 4.05 -0.58 1.22
CA VAL A 415 3.22 -1.68 0.70
C VAL A 415 3.11 -1.66 -0.81
N TYR A 416 3.20 -0.49 -1.42
CA TYR A 416 3.60 -0.26 -2.81
C TYR A 416 5.11 -0.03 -2.86
N ILE A 417 5.92 -1.02 -2.48
CA ILE A 417 7.37 -0.88 -2.64
C ILE A 417 7.76 -0.67 -4.12
N TRP A 418 6.84 -0.81 -5.11
CA TRP A 418 7.24 -0.96 -6.51
C TRP A 418 6.32 -0.41 -7.63
N HIS A 419 5.63 0.73 -7.48
CA HIS A 419 5.04 1.41 -8.65
C HIS A 419 4.89 2.96 -8.56
N PRO A 420 5.61 3.75 -9.39
CA PRO A 420 5.53 5.23 -9.36
C PRO A 420 4.17 5.80 -9.79
N LYS A 421 3.48 5.20 -10.77
CA LYS A 421 2.26 5.83 -11.36
C LYS A 421 1.03 5.85 -10.45
N TYR A 422 1.05 5.15 -9.32
CA TYR A 422 -0.06 5.21 -8.35
C TYR A 422 0.22 6.24 -7.23
N CYS A 423 1.47 6.67 -7.07
CA CYS A 423 1.90 7.78 -6.20
C CYS A 423 1.82 9.15 -6.90
N GLU A 424 1.93 9.22 -8.24
CA GLU A 424 1.96 10.49 -8.99
C GLU A 424 0.66 11.34 -8.94
N MET A 425 -0.42 10.89 -8.31
CA MET A 425 -1.58 11.76 -7.99
C MET A 425 -1.51 12.42 -6.60
N PHE A 426 -0.45 12.16 -5.82
CA PHE A 426 -0.24 12.72 -4.49
C PHE A 426 1.01 13.60 -4.37
N ALA A 427 1.75 13.83 -5.47
CA ALA A 427 2.79 14.84 -5.51
C ALA A 427 2.17 16.20 -5.89
N PRO A 428 2.46 17.30 -5.15
CA PRO A 428 2.03 18.62 -5.54
C PRO A 428 2.88 19.07 -6.74
N SER A 429 2.29 19.15 -7.93
CA SER A 429 2.82 20.04 -8.98
C SER A 429 2.52 21.49 -8.63
#